data_AF-A0A3C1NIW5-F1
#
_entry.id   AF-A0A3C1NIW5-F1
#
_cell.length_a   1.000
_cell.length_b   1.000
_cell.length_c   1.000
_cell.angle_alpha   90.00
_cell.angle_beta   90.00
_cell.angle_gamma   90.00
#
_symmetry.space_group_name_H-M   'P 1'
#
loop_
_entity.id
_entity.type
_entity.pdbx_description
1 polymer ?
#
loop_
_entity_poly.entity_id
_entity_poly.type
_entity_poly.pdbx_seq_one_letter_code
_entity_poly.pdbx_strand_id
1 'polypeptide(L)'
;MNSWLMKSFWAKLHTHRFSPLAIIAWLVLGLSFLTRLILFVRSWYNLELNIKSLVGIFAIGFLYDVVVASFICLPIAIYIWLMKDSWFRKKWNNRLLKFIFFF
;
A
#
# COMPACT_ATOMS: atom_id res chain seq x y z
N MET A 1 17.92 16.61 -10.59
CA MET A 1 17.24 15.29 -10.75
C MET A 1 16.20 15.42 -11.86
N ASN A 2 16.50 14.87 -13.04
CA ASN A 2 15.88 15.27 -14.31
C ASN A 2 14.39 14.90 -14.40
N SER A 3 13.56 15.90 -14.68
CA SER A 3 12.10 15.78 -14.89
C SER A 3 11.70 14.76 -15.96
N TRP A 4 12.61 14.44 -16.87
CA TRP A 4 12.46 13.42 -17.92
C TRP A 4 12.44 11.98 -17.40
N LEU A 5 13.30 11.65 -16.43
CA LEU A 5 13.32 10.32 -15.81
C LEU A 5 12.03 10.05 -15.05
N MET A 6 11.54 11.05 -14.32
CA MET A 6 10.28 10.99 -13.58
C MET A 6 9.10 10.75 -14.53
N LYS A 7 9.01 11.50 -15.65
CA LYS A 7 7.95 11.30 -16.65
C LYS A 7 7.97 9.90 -17.27
N SER A 8 9.15 9.33 -17.54
CA SER A 8 9.25 7.97 -18.10
C SER A 8 8.86 6.89 -17.09
N PHE A 9 9.18 7.08 -15.80
CA PHE A 9 8.81 6.17 -14.73
C PHE A 9 7.29 6.16 -14.53
N TRP A 10 6.66 7.34 -14.56
CA TRP A 10 5.20 7.51 -14.52
C TRP A 10 4.49 6.93 -15.77
N ALA A 11 5.08 7.07 -16.96
CA ALA A 11 4.51 6.49 -18.19
C ALA A 11 4.55 4.96 -18.20
N LYS A 12 5.60 4.36 -17.65
CA LYS A 12 5.74 2.90 -17.53
C LYS A 12 4.88 2.32 -16.40
N LEU A 13 4.57 3.11 -15.38
CA LEU A 13 3.61 2.77 -14.33
C LEU A 13 2.17 2.71 -14.88
N HIS A 14 1.82 3.48 -15.91
CA HIS A 14 0.47 3.55 -16.44
C HIS A 14 0.07 2.43 -17.42
N THR A 15 0.94 1.46 -17.68
CA THR A 15 0.63 0.34 -18.60
C THR A 15 -0.23 -0.76 -17.96
N HIS A 16 -0.30 -0.83 -16.63
CA HIS A 16 -1.18 -1.75 -15.91
C HIS A 16 -2.28 -1.00 -15.14
N ARG A 17 -3.53 -1.42 -15.39
CA ARG A 17 -4.77 -0.88 -14.77
C ARG A 17 -4.75 -0.92 -13.23
N PHE A 18 -3.88 -1.76 -12.65
CA PHE A 18 -3.72 -1.96 -11.20
C PHE A 18 -2.45 -1.30 -10.61
N SER A 19 -1.65 -0.57 -11.37
CA SER A 19 -0.43 0.06 -10.83
C SER A 19 -0.68 1.03 -9.65
N PRO A 20 -1.75 1.85 -9.62
CA PRO A 20 -2.05 2.65 -8.44
C PRO A 20 -2.31 1.78 -7.21
N LEU A 21 -2.94 0.62 -7.40
CA LEU A 21 -3.24 -0.35 -6.34
C LEU A 21 -1.95 -0.88 -5.70
N ALA A 22 -0.96 -1.22 -6.54
CA ALA A 22 0.33 -1.73 -6.08
C ALA A 22 1.11 -0.69 -5.26
N ILE A 23 1.09 0.59 -5.67
CA ILE A 23 1.75 1.67 -4.92
C ILE A 23 1.10 1.82 -3.54
N ILE A 24 -0.23 1.76 -3.46
CA ILE A 24 -0.97 1.87 -2.20
C ILE A 24 -0.67 0.68 -1.30
N ALA A 25 -0.69 -0.54 -1.84
CA ALA A 25 -0.34 -1.74 -1.08
C ALA A 25 1.08 -1.61 -0.48
N TRP A 26 2.06 -1.16 -1.26
CA TRP A 26 3.43 -0.93 -0.78
C TRP A 26 3.53 0.16 0.29
N LEU A 27 2.80 1.27 0.15
CA LEU A 27 2.78 2.33 1.15
C LEU A 27 2.16 1.86 2.47
N VAL A 28 1.02 1.17 2.42
CA VAL A 28 0.33 0.65 3.60
C VAL A 28 1.21 -0.40 4.30
N LEU A 29 1.75 -1.36 3.54
CA LEU A 29 2.63 -2.40 4.09
C LEU A 29 3.90 -1.79 4.70
N GLY A 30 4.52 -0.82 4.03
CA GLY A 30 5.71 -0.14 4.54
C GLY A 30 5.44 0.63 5.83
N LEU A 31 4.31 1.36 5.89
CA LEU A 31 3.91 2.11 7.08
C LEU A 31 3.58 1.18 8.26
N SER A 32 2.81 0.11 8.01
CA SER A 32 2.47 -0.90 9.03
C SER A 32 3.68 -1.66 9.54
N PHE A 33 4.65 -1.93 8.66
CA PHE A 33 5.90 -2.57 9.06
C PHE A 33 6.74 -1.63 9.94
N LEU A 34 6.79 -0.33 9.60
CA LEU A 34 7.51 0.66 10.39
C LEU A 34 6.89 0.87 11.78
N THR A 35 5.56 0.97 11.86
CA THR A 35 4.86 1.06 13.16
C THR A 35 5.11 -0.20 14.00
N ARG A 36 5.16 -1.39 13.39
CA ARG A 36 5.55 -2.61 14.09
C ARG A 36 6.97 -2.56 14.62
N LEU A 37 7.94 -2.11 13.83
CA LEU A 37 9.33 -1.96 14.31
C LEU A 37 9.40 -1.02 15.52
N ILE A 38 8.69 0.11 15.47
CA ILE A 38 8.64 1.07 16.59
C ILE A 38 8.01 0.44 17.84
N LEU A 39 6.87 -0.24 17.68
CA LEU A 39 6.17 -0.92 18.79
C LEU A 39 7.02 -2.05 19.39
N PHE A 40 7.73 -2.79 18.55
CA PHE A 40 8.60 -3.87 18.95
C PHE A 40 9.80 -3.35 19.77
N VAL A 41 10.49 -2.31 19.29
CA VAL A 41 11.58 -1.65 20.04
C VAL A 41 11.08 -1.10 21.37
N ARG A 42 9.88 -0.49 21.39
CA ARG A 42 9.30 0.07 22.61
C ARG A 42 8.88 -0.99 23.64
N SER A 43 8.44 -2.17 23.19
CA SER A 43 8.02 -3.27 24.07
C SER A 43 9.12 -4.27 24.40
N TRP A 44 10.35 -4.04 23.93
CA TRP A 44 11.50 -4.95 24.09
C TRP A 44 11.72 -5.42 25.54
N TYR A 45 11.54 -4.55 26.52
CA TYR A 45 11.74 -4.88 27.94
C TYR A 45 10.61 -5.70 28.59
N ASN A 46 9.41 -5.67 28.00
CA ASN A 46 8.23 -6.38 28.50
C ASN A 46 7.99 -7.72 27.78
N LEU A 47 8.79 -8.03 26.76
CA LEU A 47 8.64 -9.24 25.97
C LEU A 47 9.58 -10.32 26.48
N GLU A 48 9.04 -11.52 26.75
CA GLU A 48 9.85 -12.73 26.87
C GLU A 48 10.37 -13.10 25.48
N LEU A 49 11.56 -12.59 25.16
CA LEU A 49 12.20 -12.74 23.86
C LEU A 49 12.74 -14.16 23.70
N ASN A 50 11.91 -15.02 23.12
CA ASN A 50 12.30 -16.30 22.56
C ASN A 50 12.33 -16.19 21.03
N ILE A 51 13.24 -16.89 20.36
CA ILE A 51 13.33 -16.88 18.87
C ILE A 51 11.98 -17.25 18.24
N LYS A 52 11.23 -18.17 18.86
CA LYS A 52 9.88 -18.54 18.43
C LYS A 52 8.87 -17.39 18.57
N SER A 53 8.88 -16.64 19.68
CA SER A 53 7.98 -15.51 19.87
C SER A 53 8.32 -14.36 18.93
N LEU A 54 9.61 -14.11 18.68
CA LEU A 54 10.06 -13.13 17.68
C LEU A 54 9.52 -13.44 16.28
N VAL A 55 9.74 -14.66 15.80
CA VAL A 55 9.26 -15.10 14.48
C VAL A 55 7.73 -15.03 14.43
N GLY A 56 7.03 -15.41 15.50
CA GLY A 56 5.57 -15.30 15.60
C GLY A 56 5.07 -13.87 15.46
N ILE A 57 5.63 -12.92 16.22
CA ILE A 57 5.24 -11.50 16.21
C ILE A 57 5.39 -10.90 14.81
N PHE A 58 6.50 -11.18 14.13
CA PHE A 58 6.74 -10.64 12.79
C PHE A 58 5.95 -11.37 11.71
N ALA A 59 5.83 -12.71 11.76
CA ALA A 59 5.11 -13.48 10.75
C ALA A 59 3.60 -13.25 10.81
N ILE A 60 3.00 -13.39 12.01
CA ILE A 60 1.56 -13.16 12.21
C ILE A 60 1.24 -11.69 11.96
N GLY A 61 2.10 -10.80 12.43
CA GLY A 61 1.97 -9.38 12.15
C GLY A 61 2.01 -9.09 10.64
N PHE A 62 2.96 -9.67 9.90
CA PHE A 62 3.05 -9.43 8.46
C PHE A 62 1.82 -9.94 7.73
N LEU A 63 1.29 -11.11 8.12
CA LEU A 63 0.01 -11.60 7.62
C LEU A 63 -1.13 -10.61 7.89
N TYR A 64 -1.19 -10.05 9.10
CA TYR A 64 -2.17 -9.02 9.44
C TYR A 64 -2.03 -7.78 8.55
N ASP A 65 -0.80 -7.31 8.31
CA ASP A 65 -0.56 -6.14 7.46
C ASP A 65 -0.99 -6.39 6.01
N VAL A 66 -0.75 -7.60 5.49
CA VAL A 66 -1.22 -8.02 4.15
C VAL A 66 -2.75 -8.04 4.09
N VAL A 67 -3.41 -8.55 5.12
CA VAL A 67 -4.88 -8.53 5.19
C VAL A 67 -5.41 -7.10 5.22
N VAL A 68 -4.84 -6.22 6.05
CA VAL A 68 -5.23 -4.80 6.11
C VAL A 68 -5.00 -4.10 4.78
N ALA A 69 -3.83 -4.30 4.15
CA ALA A 69 -3.54 -3.75 2.84
C ALA A 69 -4.53 -4.24 1.78
N SER A 70 -4.93 -5.52 1.84
CA SER A 70 -5.95 -6.11 0.96
C SER A 70 -7.33 -5.51 1.19
N PHE A 71 -7.73 -5.27 2.45
CA PHE A 71 -8.98 -4.61 2.80
C PHE A 71 -9.05 -3.17 2.29
N ILE A 72 -7.95 -2.42 2.34
CA ILE A 72 -7.87 -1.06 1.78
C ILE A 72 -7.86 -1.10 0.25
N CYS A 73 -7.19 -2.08 -0.35
CA CYS A 73 -7.13 -2.22 -1.81
C CYS A 73 -8.44 -2.72 -2.42
N LEU A 74 -9.24 -3.51 -1.69
CA LEU A 74 -10.52 -4.07 -2.14
C LEU A 74 -11.52 -3.03 -2.68
N PRO A 75 -11.89 -1.95 -1.95
CA PRO A 75 -12.81 -0.93 -2.47
C PRO A 75 -12.24 -0.23 -3.72
N ILE A 76 -10.92 -0.04 -3.78
CA ILE A 76 -10.25 0.58 -4.92
C ILE A 76 -10.23 -0.37 -6.12
N ALA A 77 -10.02 -1.67 -5.90
CA ALA A 77 -10.07 -2.71 -6.92
C ALA A 77 -11.47 -2.84 -7.50
N ILE A 78 -12.50 -2.83 -6.65
CA ILE A 78 -13.91 -2.83 -7.07
C ILE A 78 -14.21 -1.56 -7.88
N TYR A 79 -13.74 -0.40 -7.43
CA TYR A 79 -13.90 0.86 -8.17
C TYR A 79 -13.25 0.81 -9.56
N ILE A 80 -12.01 0.33 -9.66
CA ILE A 80 -11.29 0.17 -10.93
C ILE A 80 -11.96 -0.88 -11.82
N TRP A 81 -12.50 -1.95 -11.25
CA TRP A 81 -13.18 -3.03 -11.97
C TRP A 81 -14.52 -2.59 -12.56
N LEU A 82 -15.32 -1.87 -11.78
CA LEU A 82 -16.63 -1.34 -12.20
C LEU A 82 -16.49 -0.24 -13.26
N MET A 83 -15.34 0.44 -13.33
CA MET A 83 -15.15 1.55 -14.24
C MET A 83 -14.81 1.11 -15.67
N LYS A 84 -15.59 1.59 -16.64
CA LYS A 84 -15.42 1.35 -18.07
C LYS A 84 -14.14 2.04 -18.61
N ASP A 85 -13.37 1.37 -19.48
CA ASP A 85 -12.06 1.86 -19.98
C ASP A 85 -12.08 3.27 -20.59
N SER A 86 -13.24 3.72 -21.09
CA SER A 86 -13.40 5.07 -21.65
C SER A 86 -13.36 6.20 -20.61
N TRP A 87 -13.69 5.93 -19.35
CA TRP A 87 -13.65 6.91 -18.25
C TRP A 87 -12.28 7.01 -17.59
N PHE A 88 -11.46 5.96 -17.69
CA PHE A 88 -10.13 5.92 -17.08
C PHE A 88 -9.19 6.99 -17.65
N ARG A 89 -9.36 7.37 -18.93
CA ARG A 89 -8.58 8.43 -19.60
C ARG A 89 -9.03 9.87 -19.28
N LYS A 90 -10.13 10.08 -18.57
CA LYS A 90 -10.59 11.45 -18.22
C LYS A 90 -9.85 11.97 -16.99
N LYS A 91 -9.38 13.23 -17.06
CA LYS A 91 -8.69 13.99 -15.97
C LYS A 91 -9.41 14.01 -14.62
N TRP A 92 -10.71 13.67 -14.58
CA TRP A 92 -11.51 13.58 -13.36
C TRP A 92 -11.18 12.35 -12.50
N ASN A 93 -10.81 11.22 -13.13
CA ASN A 93 -10.46 10.00 -12.39
C ASN A 93 -9.19 10.18 -11.53
N ASN A 94 -8.21 10.91 -12.09
CA ASN A 94 -6.99 11.25 -11.38
C ASN A 94 -7.21 12.25 -10.23
N ARG A 95 -8.35 12.96 -10.19
CA ARG A 95 -8.75 13.81 -9.07
C ARG A 95 -9.51 13.02 -8.00
N LEU A 96 -10.40 12.11 -8.38
CA LEU A 96 -11.11 11.22 -7.44
C LEU A 96 -10.15 10.28 -6.69
N LEU A 97 -9.17 9.69 -7.39
CA LEU A 97 -8.10 8.91 -6.74
C LEU A 97 -7.31 9.74 -5.72
N LYS A 98 -7.09 11.02 -5.97
CA LYS A 98 -6.45 11.94 -5.01
C LYS A 98 -7.38 12.35 -3.87
N PHE A 99 -8.69 12.40 -4.11
CA PHE A 99 -9.70 12.74 -3.11
C PHE A 99 -9.87 11.61 -2.09
N ILE A 100 -9.95 10.36 -2.56
CA ILE A 100 -9.92 9.15 -1.71
C ILE A 100 -8.60 9.04 -0.92
N PHE A 101 -7.52 9.65 -1.42
CA PHE A 101 -6.21 9.65 -0.76
C PHE A 101 -6.06 10.74 0.34
N PHE A 102 -6.91 11.77 0.33
CA PHE A 102 -6.80 12.92 1.24
C PHE A 102 -7.99 13.08 2.21
N PHE A 103 -8.98 12.19 2.14
CA PHE A 103 -10.07 12.04 3.11
C PHE A 103 -9.99 10.66 3.75
#